data_AF-A0A936AF23-F1
#
_entry.id   AF-A0A936AF23-F1
#
_cell.length_a   1.000
_cell.length_b   1.000
_cell.length_c   1.000
_cell.angle_alpha   90.00
_cell.angle_beta   90.00
_cell.angle_gamma   90.00
#
_symmetry.space_group_name_H-M   'P 1'
#
loop_
_entity.id
_entity.type
_entity.pdbx_description
1 polymer ?
#
loop_
_entity_poly.entity_id
_entity_poly.type
_entity_poly.pdbx_seq_one_letter_code
_entity_poly.pdbx_strand_id
1 'polypeptide(L)'
;MLHAFDKSTGQEVFGYVPGAVASTLNKLTNETALDYQSYVDAPPTIRDAFINGSWRRVLVGTLRLGGQGVFAIDITNGVPNSESALASQVLWEFTDKSTNGADLGFTFGQVEITRLANREWVALVPGGYNSDVADGTVGSGNAVLYVLRLRDGSVLRKFDLGAGSSGLMTPIAGDYSIEGDTPASFDDYTDVTDLAFAGDLNGDIWRFDFQATTPGGWSVVKFFDGPANQPITVQPRIMRTRHPQILREFIVLFGTGKYIEPTDRVPGSGGQQAFYGIFDRGKNGVYPITQAQLFQQTITTSGGLRTLTTNQLPASGARDKGWFMNLPDTGERNITTSVFRSSDKSVIFSTLVPRSDDPCQPAVDSWLMIIDGQTGGAPGTFAAGIDDNGDGFNDRTDTALLSAGFDTNGDGQINTSDITAAAGKKFTDAIPTPTPVTLPGGGIAEIILPQGRIAIPDYQWRRRSWRELNSDE
;
A
#
# COMPACT_ATOMS: atom_id res chain seq x y z
N MET A 1 -1.74 9.37 -21.64
CA MET A 1 -0.50 8.93 -22.31
C MET A 1 0.63 8.95 -21.28
N LEU A 2 1.71 8.20 -21.48
CA LEU A 2 2.91 8.34 -20.66
C LEU A 2 3.85 9.34 -21.33
N HIS A 3 4.31 10.33 -20.58
CA HIS A 3 5.27 11.33 -21.07
C HIS A 3 6.53 11.26 -20.23
N ALA A 4 7.69 11.28 -20.89
CA ALA A 4 8.99 11.39 -20.25
C ALA A 4 9.58 12.77 -20.53
N PHE A 5 10.13 13.41 -19.51
CA PHE A 5 10.73 14.74 -19.59
C PHE A 5 12.18 14.70 -19.11
N ASP A 6 13.03 15.49 -19.76
CA ASP A 6 14.37 15.75 -19.26
C ASP A 6 14.29 16.53 -17.94
N LYS A 7 14.97 16.02 -16.91
CA LYS A 7 14.92 16.61 -15.56
C LYS A 7 15.49 18.03 -15.52
N SER A 8 16.47 18.35 -16.35
CA SER A 8 17.21 19.61 -16.31
C SER A 8 16.51 20.70 -17.11
N THR A 9 15.92 20.34 -18.25
CA THR A 9 15.31 21.31 -19.19
C THR A 9 13.79 21.32 -19.13
N GLY A 10 13.16 20.27 -18.60
CA GLY A 10 11.71 20.07 -18.67
C GLY A 10 11.21 19.75 -20.08
N GLN A 11 12.10 19.52 -21.05
CA GLN A 11 11.73 19.18 -22.41
C GLN A 11 11.20 17.74 -22.47
N GLU A 12 10.10 17.52 -23.19
CA GLU A 12 9.61 16.17 -23.46
C GLU A 12 10.62 15.40 -24.34
N VAL A 13 11.01 14.20 -23.89
CA VAL A 13 12.00 13.36 -24.56
C VAL A 13 11.37 12.20 -25.33
N PHE A 14 10.24 11.66 -24.84
CA PHE A 14 9.38 10.76 -25.60
C PHE A 14 7.99 10.68 -24.95
N GLY A 15 7.00 10.28 -25.75
CA GLY A 15 5.67 9.91 -25.30
C GLY A 15 5.32 8.49 -25.72
N TYR A 16 4.60 7.77 -24.88
CA TYR A 16 4.04 6.45 -25.19
C TYR A 16 2.52 6.46 -25.09
N VAL A 17 1.87 5.96 -26.13
CA VAL A 17 0.42 5.80 -26.22
C VAL A 17 0.09 4.32 -26.18
N PRO A 18 -0.50 3.82 -25.09
CA PRO A 18 -0.92 2.43 -25.04
C PRO A 18 -2.00 2.11 -26.08
N GLY A 19 -1.97 0.92 -26.66
CA GLY A 19 -2.93 0.51 -27.70
C GLY A 19 -4.38 0.58 -27.22
N ALA A 20 -4.61 0.27 -25.94
CA ALA A 20 -5.91 0.32 -25.29
C ALA A 20 -6.59 1.70 -25.32
N VAL A 21 -5.82 2.80 -25.44
CA VAL A 21 -6.36 4.17 -25.46
C VAL A 21 -6.23 4.85 -26.82
N ALA A 22 -5.61 4.20 -27.80
CA ALA A 22 -5.33 4.80 -29.10
C ALA A 22 -6.60 5.17 -29.88
N SER A 23 -7.66 4.34 -29.77
CA SER A 23 -8.92 4.55 -30.50
C SER A 23 -9.76 5.72 -30.01
N THR A 24 -9.49 6.24 -28.81
CA THR A 24 -10.22 7.37 -28.22
C THR A 24 -9.48 8.69 -28.32
N LEU A 25 -8.24 8.72 -28.83
CA LEU A 25 -7.44 9.94 -28.94
C LEU A 25 -8.10 11.03 -29.81
N ASN A 26 -8.91 10.64 -30.80
CA ASN A 26 -9.66 11.58 -31.63
C ASN A 26 -10.66 12.44 -30.83
N LYS A 27 -11.02 12.02 -29.61
CA LYS A 27 -11.88 12.81 -28.72
C LYS A 27 -11.16 14.04 -28.14
N LEU A 28 -9.84 14.01 -28.01
CA LEU A 28 -9.04 15.13 -27.49
C LEU A 28 -9.15 16.39 -28.37
N THR A 29 -9.42 16.22 -29.66
CA THR A 29 -9.50 17.31 -30.63
C THR A 29 -10.93 17.82 -30.85
N ASN A 30 -11.93 17.31 -30.12
CA ASN A 30 -13.32 17.72 -30.29
C ASN A 30 -13.66 18.92 -29.41
N GLU A 31 -13.41 20.13 -29.93
CA GLU A 31 -13.65 21.39 -29.22
C GLU A 31 -15.13 21.67 -28.91
N THR A 32 -16.04 21.12 -29.71
CA THR A 32 -17.49 21.38 -29.59
C THR A 32 -18.23 20.43 -28.65
N ALA A 33 -17.60 19.30 -28.29
CA ALA A 33 -18.15 18.29 -27.40
C ALA A 33 -17.03 17.68 -26.56
N LEU A 34 -16.23 18.54 -25.92
CA LEU A 34 -15.18 18.09 -25.03
C LEU A 34 -15.81 17.46 -23.78
N ASP A 35 -15.78 16.13 -23.74
CA ASP A 35 -16.11 15.35 -22.56
C ASP A 35 -14.81 14.89 -21.90
N TYR A 36 -14.65 15.14 -20.61
CA TYR A 36 -13.42 14.79 -19.90
C TYR A 36 -13.29 13.25 -19.86
N GLN A 37 -12.18 12.74 -20.39
CA GLN A 37 -11.82 11.33 -20.32
C GLN A 37 -10.36 11.20 -19.88
N SER A 38 -10.11 10.39 -18.86
CA SER A 38 -8.74 9.99 -18.49
C SER A 38 -8.14 9.06 -19.56
N TYR A 39 -6.82 8.98 -19.65
CA TYR A 39 -6.11 8.07 -20.59
C TYR A 39 -5.08 7.22 -19.85
N VAL A 40 -3.93 7.80 -19.53
CA VAL A 40 -2.95 7.19 -18.61
C VAL A 40 -2.84 8.18 -17.47
N ASP A 41 -3.30 7.78 -16.30
CA ASP A 41 -3.54 8.67 -15.16
C ASP A 41 -3.00 8.08 -13.83
N ALA A 42 -2.17 7.04 -13.93
CA ALA A 42 -1.45 6.46 -12.81
C ALA A 42 0.04 6.82 -12.85
N PRO A 43 0.67 7.05 -11.69
CA PRO A 43 2.12 7.02 -11.61
C PRO A 43 2.62 5.61 -11.97
N PRO A 44 3.66 5.48 -12.80
CA PRO A 44 4.18 4.18 -13.18
C PRO A 44 4.99 3.55 -12.04
N THR A 45 5.01 2.22 -11.99
CA THR A 45 5.94 1.46 -11.15
C THR A 45 7.25 1.26 -11.91
N ILE A 46 8.38 1.67 -11.33
CA ILE A 46 9.71 1.48 -11.94
C ILE A 46 10.57 0.61 -11.03
N ARG A 47 11.17 -0.45 -11.58
CA ARG A 47 12.03 -1.36 -10.83
C ARG A 47 13.13 -1.98 -11.69
N ASP A 48 14.29 -2.23 -11.08
CA ASP A 48 15.31 -3.09 -11.66
C ASP A 48 14.90 -4.57 -11.54
N ALA A 49 14.98 -5.28 -12.66
CA ALA A 49 14.64 -6.69 -12.76
C ALA A 49 15.65 -7.45 -13.61
N PHE A 50 15.91 -8.72 -13.28
CA PHE A 50 16.82 -9.58 -14.03
C PHE A 50 16.04 -10.38 -15.08
N ILE A 51 16.14 -9.95 -16.34
CA ILE A 51 15.38 -10.50 -17.46
C ILE A 51 16.36 -11.02 -18.52
N ASN A 52 16.14 -12.25 -19.00
CA ASN A 52 16.92 -12.86 -20.10
C ASN A 52 18.45 -12.80 -19.90
N GLY A 53 18.92 -12.97 -18.65
CA GLY A 53 20.34 -12.98 -18.32
C GLY A 53 20.98 -11.61 -18.12
N SER A 54 20.20 -10.52 -18.04
CA SER A 54 20.73 -9.18 -17.78
C SER A 54 19.80 -8.35 -16.89
N TRP A 55 20.38 -7.44 -16.11
CA TRP A 55 19.61 -6.44 -15.36
C TRP A 55 18.99 -5.42 -16.31
N ARG A 56 17.71 -5.13 -16.10
CA ARG A 56 16.91 -4.18 -16.86
C ARG A 56 16.17 -3.24 -15.91
N ARG A 57 16.04 -1.97 -16.28
CA ARG A 57 15.17 -0.98 -15.63
C ARG A 57 13.81 -1.04 -16.32
N VAL A 58 12.82 -1.63 -15.66
CA VAL A 58 11.48 -1.81 -16.26
C VAL A 58 10.51 -0.80 -15.64
N LEU A 59 9.75 -0.15 -16.52
CA LEU A 59 8.62 0.69 -16.18
C LEU A 59 7.33 -0.07 -16.48
N VAL A 60 6.40 -0.13 -15.53
CA VAL A 60 5.06 -0.66 -15.73
C VAL A 60 4.03 0.44 -15.46
N GLY A 61 3.20 0.74 -16.46
CA GLY A 61 2.16 1.74 -16.39
C GLY A 61 0.76 1.13 -16.39
N THR A 62 -0.18 1.82 -15.74
CA THR A 62 -1.61 1.46 -15.72
C THR A 62 -2.45 2.65 -16.20
N LEU A 63 -3.71 2.39 -16.58
CA LEU A 63 -4.56 3.38 -17.23
C LEU A 63 -5.53 4.08 -16.25
N ARG A 64 -5.79 3.48 -15.08
CA ARG A 64 -6.87 3.90 -14.16
C ARG A 64 -8.20 4.05 -14.90
N LEU A 65 -8.84 5.22 -14.84
CA LEU A 65 -10.09 5.53 -15.56
C LEU A 65 -9.94 5.54 -17.09
N GLY A 66 -8.72 5.57 -17.63
CA GLY A 66 -8.54 5.60 -19.07
C GLY A 66 -8.73 4.26 -19.77
N GLY A 67 -8.80 3.15 -19.02
CA GLY A 67 -9.18 1.86 -19.59
C GLY A 67 -8.72 0.66 -18.76
N GLN A 68 -9.06 -0.52 -19.27
CA GLN A 68 -8.70 -1.81 -18.68
C GLN A 68 -7.39 -2.30 -19.28
N GLY A 69 -6.27 -1.77 -18.77
CA GLY A 69 -4.97 -2.09 -19.35
C GLY A 69 -3.78 -1.80 -18.45
N VAL A 70 -2.70 -2.54 -18.75
CA VAL A 70 -1.37 -2.42 -18.16
C VAL A 70 -0.34 -2.61 -19.28
N PHE A 71 0.76 -1.88 -19.23
CA PHE A 71 1.85 -2.01 -20.21
C PHE A 71 3.21 -1.95 -19.53
N ALA A 72 4.22 -2.56 -20.14
CA ALA A 72 5.59 -2.55 -19.65
C ALA A 72 6.59 -2.08 -20.72
N ILE A 73 7.57 -1.28 -20.31
CA ILE A 73 8.63 -0.71 -21.16
C ILE A 73 9.99 -0.93 -20.48
N ASP A 74 10.97 -1.43 -21.24
CA ASP A 74 12.38 -1.46 -20.83
C ASP A 74 13.02 -0.09 -21.07
N ILE A 75 13.26 0.64 -19.99
CA ILE A 75 13.87 1.98 -20.00
C ILE A 75 15.36 1.94 -19.63
N THR A 76 16.02 0.78 -19.72
CA THR A 76 17.44 0.60 -19.35
C THR A 76 18.37 1.52 -20.13
N ASN A 77 18.14 1.64 -21.44
CA ASN A 77 19.03 2.40 -22.34
C ASN A 77 18.60 3.87 -22.50
N GLY A 78 17.74 4.38 -21.61
CA GLY A 78 17.34 5.78 -21.59
C GLY A 78 16.44 6.20 -22.76
N VAL A 79 16.60 7.45 -23.19
CA VAL A 79 15.72 8.15 -24.15
C VAL A 79 15.80 7.52 -25.56
N PRO A 80 14.70 6.97 -26.10
CA PRO A 80 14.67 6.51 -27.48
C PRO A 80 14.77 7.69 -28.46
N ASN A 81 15.46 7.50 -29.59
CA ASN A 81 15.68 8.55 -30.60
C ASN A 81 14.77 8.41 -31.84
N SER A 82 13.84 7.46 -31.83
CA SER A 82 12.85 7.24 -32.88
C SER A 82 11.67 6.43 -32.35
N GLU A 83 10.52 6.48 -33.04
CA GLU A 83 9.36 5.64 -32.74
C GLU A 83 9.68 4.15 -32.81
N SER A 84 10.50 3.74 -33.79
CA SER A 84 10.94 2.34 -33.93
C SER A 84 11.80 1.87 -32.75
N ALA A 85 12.65 2.76 -32.21
CA ALA A 85 13.44 2.48 -31.03
C ALA A 85 12.54 2.35 -29.78
N LEU A 86 11.59 3.27 -29.59
CA LEU A 86 10.60 3.17 -28.52
C LEU A 86 9.77 1.89 -28.63
N ALA A 87 9.29 1.55 -29.82
CA ALA A 87 8.52 0.32 -30.05
C ALA A 87 9.32 -0.93 -29.67
N SER A 88 10.64 -0.94 -29.91
CA SER A 88 11.52 -2.05 -29.48
C SER A 88 11.77 -2.13 -27.96
N GLN A 89 11.49 -1.03 -27.24
CA GLN A 89 11.58 -0.98 -25.77
C GLN A 89 10.28 -1.45 -25.10
N VAL A 90 9.14 -1.43 -25.80
CA VAL A 90 7.87 -1.95 -25.26
C VAL A 90 7.98 -3.46 -25.11
N LEU A 91 7.83 -3.95 -23.87
CA LEU A 91 7.89 -5.37 -23.57
C LEU A 91 6.56 -6.06 -23.89
N TRP A 92 5.44 -5.47 -23.45
CA TRP A 92 4.10 -6.01 -23.66
C TRP A 92 3.02 -5.01 -23.23
N GLU A 93 1.79 -5.28 -23.71
CA GLU A 93 0.54 -4.72 -23.19
C GLU A 93 -0.38 -5.87 -22.79
N PHE A 94 -1.06 -5.74 -21.65
CA PHE A 94 -2.04 -6.68 -21.15
C PHE A 94 -3.36 -5.94 -20.89
N THR A 95 -4.45 -6.48 -21.42
CA THR A 95 -5.79 -5.88 -21.42
C THR A 95 -6.85 -6.94 -21.10
N ASP A 96 -8.08 -6.51 -20.89
CA ASP A 96 -9.29 -7.34 -20.87
C ASP A 96 -9.38 -8.31 -22.07
N LYS A 97 -8.94 -7.86 -23.24
CA LYS A 97 -8.93 -8.63 -24.51
C LYS A 97 -7.76 -9.59 -24.66
N SER A 98 -6.76 -9.52 -23.78
CA SER A 98 -5.64 -10.45 -23.81
C SER A 98 -6.10 -11.86 -23.43
N THR A 99 -5.33 -12.89 -23.80
CA THR A 99 -5.63 -14.26 -23.38
C THR A 99 -5.66 -14.36 -21.85
N ASN A 100 -6.77 -14.86 -21.29
CA ASN A 100 -7.08 -14.88 -19.86
C ASN A 100 -7.20 -13.49 -19.20
N GLY A 101 -7.38 -12.43 -19.98
CA GLY A 101 -7.42 -11.04 -19.51
C GLY A 101 -8.78 -10.53 -19.05
N ALA A 102 -9.89 -11.24 -19.34
CA ALA A 102 -11.25 -10.70 -19.24
C ALA A 102 -11.66 -10.13 -17.85
N ASP A 103 -10.96 -10.47 -16.78
CA ASP A 103 -11.25 -9.95 -15.43
C ASP A 103 -10.36 -8.77 -15.03
N LEU A 104 -9.58 -8.22 -15.96
CA LEU A 104 -8.89 -6.95 -15.79
C LEU A 104 -9.89 -5.81 -15.98
N GLY A 105 -10.21 -5.12 -14.89
CA GLY A 105 -11.00 -3.91 -14.87
C GLY A 105 -10.16 -2.64 -14.93
N PHE A 106 -10.72 -1.51 -14.48
CA PHE A 106 -10.02 -0.23 -14.40
C PHE A 106 -8.88 -0.32 -13.37
N THR A 107 -7.66 -0.08 -13.85
CA THR A 107 -6.41 -0.40 -13.14
C THR A 107 -5.97 0.70 -12.17
N PHE A 108 -6.79 0.93 -11.12
CA PHE A 108 -6.50 1.90 -10.06
C PHE A 108 -5.41 1.44 -9.09
N GLY A 109 -5.29 0.13 -8.87
CA GLY A 109 -4.18 -0.44 -8.12
C GLY A 109 -2.87 -0.33 -8.89
N GLN A 110 -1.79 -0.02 -8.18
CA GLN A 110 -0.44 -0.06 -8.74
C GLN A 110 0.04 -1.50 -8.86
N VAL A 111 0.93 -1.74 -9.82
CA VAL A 111 1.57 -3.04 -10.03
C VAL A 111 2.74 -3.19 -9.06
N GLU A 112 2.86 -4.35 -8.42
CA GLU A 112 4.06 -4.74 -7.66
C GLU A 112 4.97 -5.59 -8.57
N ILE A 113 6.16 -5.10 -8.87
CA ILE A 113 7.16 -5.86 -9.63
C ILE A 113 8.03 -6.61 -8.63
N THR A 114 8.11 -7.94 -8.69
CA THR A 114 8.94 -8.71 -7.75
C THR A 114 9.52 -9.98 -8.38
N ARG A 115 10.41 -10.66 -7.65
CA ARG A 115 11.00 -11.95 -8.04
C ARG A 115 10.41 -13.05 -7.17
N LEU A 116 9.98 -14.17 -7.76
CA LEU A 116 9.38 -15.30 -7.03
C LEU A 116 10.35 -16.47 -6.87
N ALA A 117 9.97 -17.50 -6.09
CA ALA A 117 10.80 -18.67 -5.77
C ALA A 117 11.23 -19.49 -7.00
N ASN A 118 10.48 -19.38 -8.10
CA ASN A 118 10.85 -19.95 -9.40
C ASN A 118 11.93 -19.16 -10.15
N ARG A 119 12.51 -18.12 -9.52
CA ARG A 119 13.51 -17.18 -10.03
C ARG A 119 13.03 -16.27 -11.17
N GLU A 120 11.74 -16.30 -11.52
CA GLU A 120 11.15 -15.39 -12.50
C GLU A 120 10.86 -14.04 -11.86
N TRP A 121 11.10 -12.98 -12.64
CA TRP A 121 10.57 -11.66 -12.33
C TRP A 121 9.14 -11.55 -12.88
N VAL A 122 8.24 -11.05 -12.05
CA VAL A 122 6.80 -10.97 -12.33
C VAL A 122 6.27 -9.58 -12.02
N ALA A 123 5.17 -9.23 -12.69
CA ALA A 123 4.28 -8.15 -12.33
C ALA A 123 3.05 -8.75 -11.63
N LEU A 124 2.85 -8.40 -10.37
CA LEU A 124 1.62 -8.69 -9.64
C LEU A 124 0.63 -7.56 -9.95
N VAL A 125 -0.33 -7.86 -10.82
CA VAL A 125 -1.30 -6.90 -11.34
C VAL A 125 -2.65 -7.14 -10.65
N PRO A 126 -3.13 -6.22 -9.81
CA PRO A 126 -4.48 -6.33 -9.27
C PRO A 126 -5.51 -6.09 -10.39
N GLY A 127 -6.60 -6.85 -10.36
CA GLY A 127 -7.66 -6.82 -11.36
C GLY A 127 -8.41 -5.49 -11.42
N GLY A 128 -8.37 -4.67 -10.36
CA GLY A 128 -9.02 -3.37 -10.36
C GLY A 128 -10.55 -3.47 -10.40
N TYR A 129 -11.21 -2.41 -10.87
CA TYR A 129 -12.65 -2.21 -10.71
C TYR A 129 -13.46 -2.51 -11.97
N ASN A 130 -14.71 -2.95 -11.79
CA ASN A 130 -15.71 -3.00 -12.86
C ASN A 130 -15.30 -3.85 -14.08
N SER A 131 -14.70 -5.01 -13.84
CA SER A 131 -14.39 -5.98 -14.90
C SER A 131 -15.64 -6.68 -15.46
N ASP A 132 -16.78 -6.54 -14.79
CA ASP A 132 -18.10 -7.06 -15.19
C ASP A 132 -18.93 -6.08 -16.04
N VAL A 133 -18.45 -4.84 -16.23
CA VAL A 133 -19.18 -3.85 -17.03
C VAL A 133 -19.13 -4.23 -18.51
N ALA A 134 -20.28 -4.15 -19.17
CA ALA A 134 -20.41 -4.46 -20.60
C ALA A 134 -19.69 -3.43 -21.48
N ASP A 135 -18.52 -3.80 -22.00
CA ASP A 135 -17.69 -2.99 -22.90
C ASP A 135 -17.18 -3.76 -24.14
N GLY A 136 -17.64 -5.01 -24.31
CA GLY A 136 -17.24 -5.93 -25.36
C GLY A 136 -16.36 -7.08 -24.87
N THR A 137 -15.83 -7.06 -23.64
CA THR A 137 -15.17 -8.20 -23.02
C THR A 137 -15.50 -8.25 -21.52
N VAL A 138 -16.52 -9.02 -21.18
CA VAL A 138 -17.07 -9.05 -19.81
C VAL A 138 -16.40 -10.14 -18.99
N GLY A 139 -15.79 -9.74 -17.88
CA GLY A 139 -15.25 -10.61 -16.82
C GLY A 139 -16.30 -11.02 -15.80
N SER A 140 -15.83 -11.58 -14.68
CA SER A 140 -16.69 -12.08 -13.60
C SER A 140 -17.14 -11.00 -12.62
N GLY A 141 -16.44 -9.86 -12.53
CA GLY A 141 -16.62 -8.85 -11.49
C GLY A 141 -15.96 -9.20 -10.15
N ASN A 142 -15.41 -10.41 -10.02
CA ASN A 142 -14.69 -10.82 -8.82
C ASN A 142 -13.37 -10.04 -8.68
N ALA A 143 -12.86 -9.95 -7.46
CA ALA A 143 -11.49 -9.52 -7.23
C ALA A 143 -10.52 -10.55 -7.85
N VAL A 144 -9.51 -10.07 -8.56
CA VAL A 144 -8.51 -10.92 -9.23
C VAL A 144 -7.10 -10.41 -8.97
N LEU A 145 -6.13 -11.32 -8.77
CA LEU A 145 -4.71 -11.02 -8.91
C LEU A 145 -4.13 -11.77 -10.10
N TYR A 146 -3.54 -11.03 -11.04
CA TYR A 146 -2.77 -11.58 -12.14
C TYR A 146 -1.28 -11.63 -11.78
N VAL A 147 -0.65 -12.77 -12.06
CA VAL A 147 0.81 -12.93 -12.00
C VAL A 147 1.31 -13.01 -13.43
N LEU A 148 1.78 -11.89 -13.96
CA LEU A 148 2.31 -11.80 -15.32
C LEU A 148 3.82 -11.98 -15.31
N ARG A 149 4.38 -12.77 -16.23
CA ARG A 149 5.84 -12.85 -16.39
C ARG A 149 6.34 -11.50 -16.94
N LEU A 150 7.27 -10.85 -16.24
CA LEU A 150 7.66 -9.48 -16.54
C LEU A 150 8.30 -9.30 -17.93
N ARG A 151 8.96 -10.34 -18.46
CA ARG A 151 9.66 -10.26 -19.75
C ARG A 151 8.76 -10.26 -20.98
N ASP A 152 7.55 -10.82 -20.88
CA ASP A 152 6.69 -11.12 -22.05
C ASP A 152 5.19 -10.94 -21.79
N GLY A 153 4.78 -10.61 -20.55
CA GLY A 153 3.38 -10.33 -20.21
C GLY A 153 2.50 -11.57 -20.13
N SER A 154 3.04 -12.78 -20.31
CA SER A 154 2.24 -13.99 -20.24
C SER A 154 1.73 -14.27 -18.82
N VAL A 155 0.47 -14.73 -18.72
CA VAL A 155 -0.16 -15.06 -17.44
C VAL A 155 0.44 -16.36 -16.91
N LEU A 156 1.19 -16.28 -15.81
CA LEU A 156 1.70 -17.46 -15.09
C LEU A 156 0.61 -18.06 -14.20
N ARG A 157 -0.16 -17.19 -13.55
CA ARG A 157 -1.28 -17.55 -12.67
C ARG A 157 -2.28 -16.40 -12.65
N LYS A 158 -3.56 -16.76 -12.58
CA LYS A 158 -4.66 -15.85 -12.26
C LYS A 158 -5.32 -16.38 -10.99
N PHE A 159 -5.39 -15.56 -9.95
CA PHE A 159 -6.15 -15.85 -8.75
C PHE A 159 -7.50 -15.14 -8.86
N ASP A 160 -8.54 -15.89 -9.17
CA ASP A 160 -9.92 -15.43 -9.02
C ASP A 160 -10.35 -15.69 -7.57
N LEU A 161 -10.72 -14.63 -6.87
CA LEU A 161 -10.99 -14.66 -5.42
C LEU A 161 -12.45 -15.03 -5.11
N GLY A 162 -13.25 -15.27 -6.16
CA GLY A 162 -14.60 -15.80 -6.06
C GLY A 162 -15.67 -14.75 -5.74
N ALA A 163 -16.92 -15.21 -5.77
CA ALA A 163 -18.08 -14.36 -5.58
C ALA A 163 -18.08 -13.68 -4.21
N GLY A 164 -18.54 -12.42 -4.17
CA GLY A 164 -18.55 -11.60 -2.96
C GLY A 164 -17.24 -10.85 -2.71
N SER A 165 -16.25 -10.97 -3.60
CA SER A 165 -15.07 -10.11 -3.67
C SER A 165 -15.17 -9.19 -4.90
N SER A 166 -14.54 -8.02 -4.86
CA SER A 166 -14.49 -7.10 -6.00
C SER A 166 -13.39 -6.07 -5.81
N GLY A 167 -12.79 -5.60 -6.90
CA GLY A 167 -11.93 -4.42 -6.81
C GLY A 167 -10.65 -4.63 -6.01
N LEU A 168 -9.92 -5.72 -6.26
CA LEU A 168 -8.60 -5.93 -5.65
C LEU A 168 -7.69 -4.73 -5.96
N MET A 169 -6.97 -4.25 -4.95
CA MET A 169 -6.09 -3.09 -5.04
C MET A 169 -4.62 -3.45 -4.89
N THR A 170 -3.76 -2.42 -4.92
CA THR A 170 -2.31 -2.54 -4.92
C THR A 170 -1.81 -3.59 -3.92
N PRO A 171 -1.17 -4.68 -4.37
CA PRO A 171 -0.59 -5.67 -3.47
C PRO A 171 0.69 -5.14 -2.82
N ILE A 172 1.03 -5.67 -1.65
CA ILE A 172 2.34 -5.50 -1.02
C ILE A 172 3.01 -6.86 -0.91
N ALA A 173 4.24 -6.98 -1.42
CA ALA A 173 5.02 -8.22 -1.37
C ALA A 173 5.97 -8.24 -0.16
N GLY A 174 6.11 -9.42 0.46
CA GLY A 174 7.03 -9.71 1.56
C GLY A 174 7.93 -10.90 1.26
N ASP A 175 9.16 -10.81 1.76
CA ASP A 175 10.17 -11.89 1.79
C ASP A 175 10.26 -12.36 3.26
N TYR A 176 10.15 -13.66 3.47
CA TYR A 176 10.04 -14.32 4.76
C TYR A 176 11.15 -15.36 4.95
N SER A 177 12.08 -15.08 5.87
CA SER A 177 13.00 -16.10 6.40
C SER A 177 12.37 -16.78 7.63
N ILE A 178 12.18 -18.10 7.58
CA ILE A 178 11.78 -18.90 8.76
C ILE A 178 12.96 -18.90 9.75
N GLU A 179 12.76 -18.36 10.95
CA GLU A 179 13.65 -18.65 12.07
C GLU A 179 13.44 -20.14 12.44
N GLY A 180 14.34 -21.01 11.98
CA GLY A 180 14.21 -22.46 12.18
C GLY A 180 15.08 -23.32 11.27
N ASP A 181 15.49 -22.81 10.10
CA ASP A 181 16.70 -23.31 9.45
C ASP A 181 17.91 -22.75 10.22
N THR A 182 18.88 -23.61 10.51
CA THR A 182 20.19 -23.37 11.16
C THR A 182 20.71 -21.93 11.03
N PRO A 183 21.36 -21.37 12.08
CA PRO A 183 21.58 -19.94 12.27
C PRO A 183 21.80 -19.25 10.94
N ALA A 184 20.80 -18.45 10.54
CA ALA A 184 20.66 -17.82 9.24
C ALA A 184 22.04 -17.61 8.62
N SER A 185 22.42 -18.53 7.73
CA SER A 185 23.57 -18.25 6.88
C SER A 185 23.18 -16.96 6.16
N PHE A 186 24.08 -15.99 6.11
CA PHE A 186 23.89 -14.68 5.47
C PHE A 186 23.46 -14.75 3.97
N ASP A 187 23.22 -15.96 3.45
CA ASP A 187 22.99 -16.39 2.07
C ASP A 187 21.58 -17.01 1.83
N ASP A 188 20.68 -17.07 2.83
CA ASP A 188 19.26 -17.46 2.62
C ASP A 188 18.38 -16.31 2.08
N TYR A 189 18.90 -15.08 2.12
CA TYR A 189 18.22 -13.86 1.70
C TYR A 189 18.26 -13.70 0.19
N THR A 190 17.41 -14.44 -0.50
CA THR A 190 17.49 -14.61 -1.96
C THR A 190 16.84 -13.48 -2.77
N ASP A 191 16.32 -12.44 -2.11
CA ASP A 191 15.61 -11.35 -2.78
C ASP A 191 14.40 -11.93 -3.54
N VAL A 192 13.66 -12.82 -2.88
CA VAL A 192 12.54 -13.61 -3.41
C VAL A 192 11.30 -13.35 -2.57
N THR A 193 10.18 -13.08 -3.21
CA THR A 193 8.91 -12.89 -2.54
C THR A 193 8.29 -14.23 -2.21
N ASP A 194 7.96 -14.41 -0.93
CA ASP A 194 7.26 -15.57 -0.39
C ASP A 194 5.76 -15.35 -0.28
N LEU A 195 5.36 -14.10 0.00
CA LEU A 195 3.97 -13.77 0.21
C LEU A 195 3.61 -12.38 -0.30
N ALA A 196 2.34 -12.18 -0.56
CA ALA A 196 1.80 -10.85 -0.81
C ALA A 196 0.44 -10.67 -0.15
N PHE A 197 0.09 -9.42 0.14
CA PHE A 197 -1.22 -9.04 0.67
C PHE A 197 -1.86 -7.99 -0.20
N ALA A 198 -3.17 -8.08 -0.41
CA ALA A 198 -3.95 -7.04 -1.08
C ALA A 198 -5.34 -6.94 -0.46
N GLY A 199 -5.87 -5.72 -0.40
CA GLY A 199 -7.24 -5.46 0.01
C GLY A 199 -8.18 -5.30 -1.17
N ASP A 200 -9.48 -5.46 -0.92
CA ASP A 200 -10.53 -5.32 -1.92
C ASP A 200 -11.66 -4.36 -1.46
N LEU A 201 -12.62 -4.08 -2.34
CA LEU A 201 -13.74 -3.16 -2.04
C LEU A 201 -14.78 -3.74 -1.07
N ASN A 202 -14.72 -5.05 -0.80
CA ASN A 202 -15.60 -5.70 0.15
C ASN A 202 -15.08 -5.59 1.58
N GLY A 203 -13.82 -5.14 1.75
CA GLY A 203 -13.16 -4.98 3.04
C GLY A 203 -12.31 -6.18 3.44
N ASP A 204 -12.12 -7.12 2.52
CA ASP A 204 -11.30 -8.31 2.76
C ASP A 204 -9.82 -8.02 2.48
N ILE A 205 -8.94 -8.68 3.23
CA ILE A 205 -7.52 -8.81 2.87
C ILE A 205 -7.28 -10.23 2.40
N TRP A 206 -6.54 -10.38 1.32
CA TRP A 206 -6.14 -11.65 0.74
C TRP A 206 -4.64 -11.87 0.94
N ARG A 207 -4.24 -13.08 1.35
CA ARG A 207 -2.84 -13.51 1.48
C ARG A 207 -2.53 -14.48 0.35
N PHE A 208 -1.56 -14.12 -0.48
CA PHE A 208 -1.04 -14.93 -1.58
C PHE A 208 0.27 -15.58 -1.16
N ASP A 209 0.41 -16.88 -1.41
CA ASP A 209 1.61 -17.66 -1.09
C ASP A 209 2.35 -18.03 -2.38
N PHE A 210 3.62 -17.61 -2.45
CA PHE A 210 4.51 -17.74 -3.61
C PHE A 210 5.74 -18.62 -3.34
N GLN A 211 5.77 -19.34 -2.22
CA GLN A 211 6.92 -20.17 -1.82
C GLN A 211 7.14 -21.36 -2.77
N ALA A 212 6.10 -21.80 -3.48
CA ALA A 212 6.24 -22.87 -4.46
C ALA A 212 7.05 -22.43 -5.69
N THR A 213 7.87 -23.33 -6.23
CA THR A 213 8.70 -23.08 -7.42
C THR A 213 7.94 -23.25 -8.74
N THR A 214 6.66 -23.61 -8.70
CA THR A 214 5.81 -23.74 -9.89
C THR A 214 4.53 -22.93 -9.73
N PRO A 215 4.04 -22.27 -10.80
CA PRO A 215 2.82 -21.45 -10.71
C PRO A 215 1.57 -22.20 -10.23
N GLY A 216 1.50 -23.51 -10.49
CA GLY A 216 0.41 -24.37 -10.04
C GLY A 216 0.34 -24.57 -8.52
N GLY A 217 1.49 -24.43 -7.82
CA GLY A 217 1.61 -24.60 -6.38
C GLY A 217 1.40 -23.31 -5.57
N TRP A 218 1.29 -22.15 -6.22
CA TRP A 218 0.94 -20.91 -5.54
C TRP A 218 -0.53 -20.92 -5.11
N SER A 219 -0.80 -20.37 -3.92
CA SER A 219 -2.12 -20.42 -3.30
C SER A 219 -2.55 -19.04 -2.82
N VAL A 220 -3.83 -18.93 -2.50
CA VAL A 220 -4.43 -17.73 -1.91
C VAL A 220 -5.40 -18.14 -0.82
N VAL A 221 -5.47 -17.34 0.25
CA VAL A 221 -6.47 -17.47 1.30
C VAL A 221 -7.05 -16.09 1.63
N LYS A 222 -8.33 -16.04 1.98
CA LYS A 222 -8.89 -14.84 2.62
C LYS A 222 -8.24 -14.71 4.00
N PHE A 223 -7.41 -13.70 4.19
CA PHE A 223 -6.63 -13.45 5.41
C PHE A 223 -7.48 -12.76 6.47
N PHE A 224 -8.24 -11.74 6.06
CA PHE A 224 -9.16 -11.00 6.91
C PHE A 224 -10.52 -10.93 6.22
N ASP A 225 -11.57 -11.27 6.98
CA ASP A 225 -12.97 -11.09 6.61
C ASP A 225 -13.47 -9.82 7.30
N GLY A 226 -13.49 -8.73 6.53
CA GLY A 226 -13.76 -7.40 7.04
C GLY A 226 -15.25 -7.12 7.22
N PRO A 227 -15.61 -6.09 8.03
CA PRO A 227 -16.98 -5.62 8.07
C PRO A 227 -17.44 -5.11 6.71
N ALA A 228 -18.72 -5.32 6.41
CA ALA A 228 -19.35 -4.70 5.26
C ALA A 228 -19.22 -3.16 5.29
N ASN A 229 -19.18 -2.55 4.12
CA ASN A 229 -19.03 -1.09 3.92
C ASN A 229 -17.68 -0.51 4.40
N GLN A 230 -16.63 -1.33 4.51
CA GLN A 230 -15.27 -0.87 4.78
C GLN A 230 -14.30 -1.21 3.64
N PRO A 231 -14.49 -0.62 2.45
CA PRO A 231 -13.66 -0.93 1.28
C PRO A 231 -12.18 -0.62 1.54
N ILE A 232 -11.26 -1.39 0.99
CA ILE A 232 -9.82 -1.15 1.12
C ILE A 232 -9.28 -0.69 -0.22
N THR A 233 -8.99 0.60 -0.33
CA THR A 233 -8.50 1.22 -1.57
C THR A 233 -7.01 1.53 -1.57
N VAL A 234 -6.38 1.39 -0.42
CA VAL A 234 -4.99 1.75 -0.17
C VAL A 234 -4.15 0.48 -0.03
N GLN A 235 -2.94 0.49 -0.60
CA GLN A 235 -1.97 -0.58 -0.41
C GLN A 235 -1.74 -0.84 1.10
N PRO A 236 -1.91 -2.08 1.59
CA PRO A 236 -1.52 -2.42 2.95
C PRO A 236 -0.02 -2.21 3.19
N ARG A 237 0.38 -2.11 4.45
CA ARG A 237 1.77 -2.17 4.89
C ARG A 237 2.01 -3.45 5.66
N ILE A 238 3.20 -4.01 5.51
CA ILE A 238 3.65 -5.15 6.32
C ILE A 238 4.83 -4.69 7.19
N MET A 239 4.79 -5.06 8.45
CA MET A 239 5.88 -4.84 9.39
C MET A 239 6.21 -6.16 10.08
N ARG A 240 7.49 -6.50 10.24
CA ARG A 240 7.87 -7.65 11.06
C ARG A 240 7.59 -7.34 12.52
N THR A 241 6.94 -8.26 13.21
CA THR A 241 6.70 -8.14 14.65
C THR A 241 7.74 -8.94 15.41
N ARG A 242 8.40 -8.33 16.42
CA ARG A 242 9.11 -9.09 17.46
C ARG A 242 8.15 -9.20 18.64
N HIS A 243 7.65 -10.39 18.94
CA HIS A 243 6.87 -10.65 20.15
C HIS A 243 7.49 -11.85 20.89
N PRO A 244 7.93 -11.69 22.16
CA PRO A 244 8.73 -12.70 22.86
C PRO A 244 8.07 -14.08 23.01
N GLN A 245 6.74 -14.15 22.90
CA GLN A 245 5.97 -15.35 23.24
C GLN A 245 5.24 -16.02 22.07
N ILE A 246 5.22 -15.42 20.87
CA ILE A 246 4.54 -16.01 19.72
C ILE A 246 5.30 -15.67 18.45
N LEU A 247 5.70 -16.70 17.70
CA LEU A 247 6.18 -16.55 16.33
C LEU A 247 5.09 -15.84 15.51
N ARG A 248 5.35 -14.61 15.12
CA ARG A 248 4.48 -13.76 14.30
C ARG A 248 5.33 -13.31 13.12
N GLU A 249 4.85 -13.58 11.91
CA GLU A 249 5.65 -13.33 10.70
C GLU A 249 5.62 -11.83 10.36
N PHE A 250 4.40 -11.30 10.19
CA PHE A 250 4.16 -9.90 9.91
C PHE A 250 2.95 -9.39 10.70
N ILE A 251 2.86 -8.07 10.89
CA ILE A 251 1.59 -7.37 11.07
C ILE A 251 1.24 -6.69 9.75
N VAL A 252 0.02 -6.94 9.29
CA VAL A 252 -0.57 -6.32 8.10
C VAL A 252 -1.40 -5.12 8.56
N LEU A 253 -0.99 -3.93 8.15
CA LEU A 253 -1.51 -2.64 8.55
C LEU A 253 -2.27 -2.01 7.38
N PHE A 254 -3.51 -1.59 7.58
CA PHE A 254 -4.32 -1.01 6.52
C PHE A 254 -5.45 -0.16 7.10
N GLY A 255 -5.84 0.88 6.35
CA GLY A 255 -7.02 1.66 6.63
C GLY A 255 -8.13 1.39 5.62
N THR A 256 -9.36 1.65 6.04
CA THR A 256 -10.55 1.44 5.21
C THR A 256 -11.14 2.77 4.73
N GLY A 257 -11.78 2.69 3.58
CA GLY A 257 -12.56 3.72 2.91
C GLY A 257 -12.19 3.88 1.44
N LYS A 258 -13.05 4.59 0.72
CA LYS A 258 -12.91 4.87 -0.71
C LYS A 258 -13.25 6.33 -1.03
N TYR A 259 -12.61 6.87 -2.06
CA TYR A 259 -12.85 8.22 -2.57
C TYR A 259 -12.63 8.26 -4.09
N ILE A 260 -13.43 7.45 -4.79
CA ILE A 260 -13.25 7.12 -6.20
C ILE A 260 -14.48 7.57 -7.01
N GLU A 261 -15.67 7.46 -6.42
CA GLU A 261 -16.95 7.77 -7.07
C GLU A 261 -17.48 9.14 -6.61
N PRO A 262 -18.35 9.80 -7.39
CA PRO A 262 -18.97 11.06 -6.98
C PRO A 262 -19.69 10.98 -5.62
N THR A 263 -20.33 9.85 -5.33
CA THR A 263 -21.02 9.59 -4.05
C THR A 263 -20.09 9.57 -2.85
N ASP A 264 -18.79 9.33 -3.06
CA ASP A 264 -17.81 9.34 -1.98
C ASP A 264 -17.51 10.75 -1.47
N ARG A 265 -17.82 11.78 -2.26
CA ARG A 265 -17.63 13.19 -1.90
C ARG A 265 -18.72 13.73 -1.00
N VAL A 266 -19.86 13.07 -0.95
CA VAL A 266 -21.01 13.50 -0.14
C VAL A 266 -20.60 13.50 1.34
N PRO A 267 -20.72 14.64 2.05
CA PRO A 267 -20.41 14.71 3.47
C PRO A 267 -21.18 13.68 4.29
N GLY A 268 -20.46 12.93 5.14
CA GLY A 268 -21.04 11.86 5.97
C GLY A 268 -21.34 10.54 5.24
N SER A 269 -21.02 10.42 3.94
CA SER A 269 -21.07 9.15 3.22
C SER A 269 -20.07 8.11 3.76
N GLY A 270 -20.19 6.86 3.33
CA GLY A 270 -19.19 5.81 3.58
C GLY A 270 -19.29 5.11 4.94
N GLY A 271 -20.12 5.58 5.89
CA GLY A 271 -20.29 4.91 7.18
C GLY A 271 -19.03 4.89 8.06
N GLN A 272 -19.00 4.01 9.05
CA GLN A 272 -17.88 3.90 10.00
C GLN A 272 -16.69 3.17 9.36
N GLN A 273 -15.59 3.91 9.15
CA GLN A 273 -14.31 3.33 8.71
C GLN A 273 -13.37 3.09 9.89
N ALA A 274 -12.30 2.35 9.66
CA ALA A 274 -11.35 1.97 10.69
C ALA A 274 -9.93 1.81 10.13
N PHE A 275 -8.96 1.76 11.03
CA PHE A 275 -7.58 1.39 10.75
C PHE A 275 -7.23 0.12 11.53
N TYR A 276 -6.56 -0.82 10.88
CA TYR A 276 -6.33 -2.18 11.35
C TYR A 276 -4.84 -2.52 11.39
N GLY A 277 -4.49 -3.41 12.32
CA GLY A 277 -3.21 -4.10 12.36
C GLY A 277 -3.43 -5.57 12.71
N ILE A 278 -3.22 -6.48 11.76
CA ILE A 278 -3.54 -7.91 11.90
C ILE A 278 -2.29 -8.76 11.84
N PHE A 279 -2.10 -9.66 12.80
CA PHE A 279 -0.93 -10.54 12.84
C PHE A 279 -1.07 -11.71 11.88
N ASP A 280 -0.11 -11.85 10.95
CA ASP A 280 0.12 -13.07 10.19
C ASP A 280 0.72 -14.14 11.10
N ARG A 281 -0.01 -15.24 11.23
CA ARG A 281 0.36 -16.46 11.97
C ARG A 281 1.04 -17.50 11.06
N GLY A 282 1.41 -17.07 9.86
CA GLY A 282 2.07 -17.87 8.86
C GLY A 282 1.17 -18.84 8.12
N LYS A 283 1.81 -19.72 7.36
CA LYS A 283 1.14 -20.71 6.51
C LYS A 283 0.17 -21.62 7.26
N ASN A 284 0.46 -21.91 8.53
CA ASN A 284 -0.38 -22.74 9.40
C ASN A 284 -1.37 -21.91 10.24
N GLY A 285 -1.49 -20.61 9.97
CA GLY A 285 -2.47 -19.73 10.59
C GLY A 285 -3.90 -20.14 10.27
N VAL A 286 -4.81 -19.89 11.22
CA VAL A 286 -6.25 -20.08 11.00
C VAL A 286 -6.81 -18.80 10.41
N TYR A 287 -7.27 -18.88 9.16
CA TYR A 287 -7.86 -17.81 8.38
C TYR A 287 -9.28 -18.18 7.90
N PRO A 288 -10.18 -17.21 7.68
CA PRO A 288 -9.97 -15.77 7.85
C PRO A 288 -9.99 -15.32 9.33
N ILE A 289 -9.27 -14.25 9.64
CA ILE A 289 -9.43 -13.49 10.89
C ILE A 289 -10.61 -12.55 10.71
N THR A 290 -11.41 -12.35 11.76
CA THR A 290 -12.53 -11.40 11.78
C THR A 290 -12.27 -10.27 12.78
N GLN A 291 -12.96 -9.14 12.65
CA GLN A 291 -12.82 -8.02 13.59
C GLN A 291 -13.14 -8.41 15.05
N ALA A 292 -14.01 -9.40 15.28
CA ALA A 292 -14.32 -9.89 16.62
C ALA A 292 -13.09 -10.45 17.35
N GLN A 293 -12.06 -10.86 16.60
CA GLN A 293 -10.81 -11.40 17.11
C GLN A 293 -9.72 -10.35 17.33
N LEU A 294 -10.06 -9.06 17.14
CA LEU A 294 -9.15 -7.94 17.30
C LEU A 294 -9.44 -7.18 18.59
N PHE A 295 -8.38 -6.58 19.13
CA PHE A 295 -8.47 -5.67 20.27
C PHE A 295 -8.76 -4.24 19.79
N GLN A 296 -9.74 -3.58 20.39
CA GLN A 296 -10.12 -2.22 19.97
C GLN A 296 -9.31 -1.17 20.73
N GLN A 297 -8.67 -0.27 19.99
CA GLN A 297 -8.10 0.97 20.50
C GLN A 297 -9.11 2.11 20.34
N THR A 298 -9.05 3.11 21.22
CA THR A 298 -10.02 4.22 21.25
C THR A 298 -9.33 5.55 20.99
N ILE A 299 -9.84 6.29 20.01
CA ILE A 299 -9.44 7.67 19.73
C ILE A 299 -10.31 8.62 20.57
N THR A 300 -9.67 9.57 21.25
CA THR A 300 -10.36 10.70 21.89
C THR A 300 -9.99 11.98 21.14
N THR A 301 -10.99 12.71 20.67
CA THR A 301 -10.80 13.99 19.97
C THR A 301 -11.06 15.14 20.92
N SER A 302 -10.10 16.07 21.02
CA SER A 302 -10.25 17.32 21.78
C SER A 302 -9.70 18.48 20.96
N GLY A 303 -10.58 19.34 20.48
CA GLY A 303 -10.21 20.42 19.56
C GLY A 303 -9.55 19.89 18.28
N GLY A 304 -8.37 20.42 17.93
CA GLY A 304 -7.60 20.01 16.75
C GLY A 304 -6.64 18.84 16.99
N LEU A 305 -6.74 18.15 18.13
CA LEU A 305 -5.84 17.06 18.53
C LEU A 305 -6.62 15.78 18.82
N ARG A 306 -5.95 14.64 18.59
CA ARG A 306 -6.40 13.31 18.95
C ARG A 306 -5.38 12.64 19.85
N THR A 307 -5.88 11.92 20.85
CA THR A 307 -5.10 11.00 21.68
C THR A 307 -5.62 9.58 21.53
N LEU A 308 -4.74 8.61 21.74
CA LEU A 308 -5.08 7.18 21.71
C LEU A 308 -4.93 6.54 23.08
N THR A 309 -5.61 5.43 23.27
CA THR A 309 -5.42 4.55 24.43
C THR A 309 -4.00 3.96 24.45
N THR A 310 -3.47 3.75 25.66
CA THR A 310 -2.18 3.08 25.90
C THR A 310 -2.37 1.60 26.25
N ASN A 311 -3.50 1.02 25.83
CA ASN A 311 -3.89 -0.32 26.21
C ASN A 311 -2.97 -1.35 25.57
N GLN A 312 -2.53 -2.31 26.38
CA GLN A 312 -1.76 -3.45 25.92
C GLN A 312 -2.62 -4.45 25.16
N LEU A 313 -2.04 -5.02 24.11
CA LEU A 313 -2.68 -6.14 23.41
C LEU A 313 -2.71 -7.39 24.30
N PRO A 314 -3.82 -8.15 24.28
CA PRO A 314 -3.84 -9.46 24.93
C PRO A 314 -2.75 -10.37 24.35
N ALA A 315 -1.95 -10.98 25.22
CA ALA A 315 -0.94 -11.96 24.79
C ALA A 315 -1.56 -13.23 24.22
N SER A 316 -2.77 -13.59 24.68
CA SER A 316 -3.52 -14.76 24.22
C SER A 316 -5.03 -14.54 24.38
N GLY A 317 -5.83 -15.31 23.65
CA GLY A 317 -7.27 -15.42 23.87
C GLY A 317 -8.09 -14.94 22.67
N ALA A 318 -9.36 -14.60 22.89
CA ALA A 318 -10.28 -14.32 21.80
C ALA A 318 -9.90 -13.08 20.97
N ARG A 319 -9.14 -12.13 21.52
CA ARG A 319 -8.80 -10.82 20.90
C ARG A 319 -7.29 -10.60 20.68
N ASP A 320 -6.55 -11.69 20.47
CA ASP A 320 -5.09 -11.67 20.38
C ASP A 320 -4.56 -11.61 18.93
N LYS A 321 -5.44 -11.49 17.92
CA LYS A 321 -5.06 -11.57 16.49
C LYS A 321 -4.64 -10.24 15.88
N GLY A 322 -4.69 -9.17 16.64
CA GLY A 322 -4.29 -7.83 16.22
C GLY A 322 -5.11 -6.76 16.92
N TRP A 323 -5.19 -5.60 16.29
CA TRP A 323 -5.94 -4.44 16.77
C TRP A 323 -6.69 -3.74 15.66
N PHE A 324 -7.63 -2.89 16.07
CA PHE A 324 -8.26 -1.91 15.20
C PHE A 324 -8.63 -0.64 15.97
N MET A 325 -8.81 0.46 15.26
CA MET A 325 -9.41 1.69 15.77
C MET A 325 -10.47 2.21 14.80
N ASN A 326 -11.62 2.59 15.33
CA ASN A 326 -12.65 3.27 14.54
C ASN A 326 -12.25 4.74 14.32
N LEU A 327 -12.37 5.22 13.09
CA LEU A 327 -12.14 6.63 12.74
C LEU A 327 -13.34 7.47 13.21
N PRO A 328 -13.18 8.41 14.15
CA PRO A 328 -14.33 8.92 14.90
C PRO A 328 -15.18 9.96 14.17
N ASP A 329 -14.66 10.64 13.15
CA ASP A 329 -15.45 11.65 12.43
C ASP A 329 -16.39 10.96 11.43
N THR A 330 -17.62 11.47 11.27
CA THR A 330 -18.59 10.89 10.33
C THR A 330 -18.08 10.97 8.89
N GLY A 331 -17.99 9.81 8.22
CA GLY A 331 -17.48 9.69 6.86
C GLY A 331 -15.97 9.82 6.73
N GLU A 332 -15.25 9.87 7.86
CA GLU A 332 -13.78 9.78 7.88
C GLU A 332 -13.31 8.46 7.28
N ARG A 333 -12.22 8.52 6.50
CA ARG A 333 -11.68 7.38 5.76
C ARG A 333 -10.19 7.50 5.53
N ASN A 334 -9.50 6.37 5.43
CA ASN A 334 -8.11 6.34 4.97
C ASN A 334 -8.08 6.09 3.45
N ILE A 335 -7.53 7.04 2.71
CA ILE A 335 -7.35 6.96 1.24
C ILE A 335 -5.92 7.27 0.81
N THR A 336 -5.01 7.38 1.79
CA THR A 336 -3.60 7.67 1.57
C THR A 336 -2.77 6.54 2.13
N THR A 337 -1.69 6.18 1.45
CA THR A 337 -0.82 5.10 1.89
C THR A 337 -0.09 5.46 3.18
N SER A 338 -0.18 4.56 4.16
CA SER A 338 0.54 4.72 5.41
C SER A 338 2.05 4.59 5.21
N VAL A 339 2.78 5.27 6.07
CA VAL A 339 4.22 5.27 6.16
C VAL A 339 4.63 4.59 7.47
N PHE A 340 5.69 3.81 7.39
CA PHE A 340 6.27 3.15 8.53
C PHE A 340 7.61 3.76 8.88
N ARG A 341 7.84 4.02 10.17
CA ARG A 341 9.12 4.42 10.72
C ARG A 341 9.72 3.25 11.50
N SER A 342 10.85 2.72 11.03
CA SER A 342 11.42 1.50 11.60
C SER A 342 12.07 1.68 12.96
N SER A 343 12.60 2.86 13.24
CA SER A 343 13.33 3.17 14.47
C SER A 343 12.47 2.99 15.73
N ASP A 344 11.20 3.38 15.65
CA ASP A 344 10.26 3.43 16.78
C ASP A 344 8.99 2.59 16.55
N LYS A 345 8.96 1.83 15.44
CA LYS A 345 7.81 1.03 15.00
C LYS A 345 6.52 1.83 14.79
N SER A 346 6.61 3.15 14.59
CA SER A 346 5.46 4.01 14.39
C SER A 346 4.88 3.88 12.97
N VAL A 347 3.56 3.99 12.88
CA VAL A 347 2.81 4.08 11.62
C VAL A 347 2.23 5.47 11.52
N ILE A 348 2.54 6.14 10.42
CA ILE A 348 2.08 7.49 10.08
C ILE A 348 1.08 7.35 8.94
N PHE A 349 -0.14 7.84 9.11
CA PHE A 349 -1.15 7.79 8.06
C PHE A 349 -2.02 9.02 8.10
N SER A 350 -2.74 9.27 7.00
CA SER A 350 -3.67 10.38 6.94
C SER A 350 -5.06 9.93 6.54
N THR A 351 -6.05 10.52 7.19
CA THR A 351 -7.46 10.29 6.91
C THR A 351 -8.07 11.53 6.29
N LEU A 352 -9.13 11.35 5.52
CA LEU A 352 -9.91 12.39 4.87
C LEU A 352 -11.33 12.35 5.43
N VAL A 353 -11.92 13.52 5.64
CA VAL A 353 -13.34 13.71 5.95
C VAL A 353 -13.93 14.62 4.85
N PRO A 354 -14.84 14.12 4.00
CA PRO A 354 -15.44 14.96 2.96
C PRO A 354 -16.30 16.06 3.58
N ARG A 355 -16.13 17.32 3.11
CA ARG A 355 -16.92 18.48 3.55
C ARG A 355 -17.74 19.13 2.43
N SER A 356 -17.43 18.83 1.18
CA SER A 356 -18.17 19.29 0.01
C SER A 356 -18.23 18.19 -1.05
N ASP A 357 -19.38 18.08 -1.71
CA ASP A 357 -19.58 17.28 -2.93
C ASP A 357 -19.37 18.08 -4.21
N ASP A 358 -19.16 19.41 -4.12
CA ASP A 358 -18.86 20.27 -5.25
C ASP A 358 -17.46 19.95 -5.81
N PRO A 359 -17.35 19.46 -7.07
CA PRO A 359 -16.05 19.20 -7.69
C PRO A 359 -15.20 20.46 -7.89
N CYS A 360 -15.80 21.64 -7.95
CA CYS A 360 -15.10 22.92 -8.13
C CYS A 360 -14.62 23.52 -6.80
N GLN A 361 -15.22 23.10 -5.69
CA GLN A 361 -14.87 23.52 -4.34
C GLN A 361 -14.75 22.30 -3.42
N PRO A 362 -13.76 21.41 -3.67
CA PRO A 362 -13.54 20.24 -2.84
C PRO A 362 -13.02 20.69 -1.46
N ALA A 363 -13.94 20.80 -0.49
CA ALA A 363 -13.60 21.03 0.91
C ALA A 363 -13.41 19.68 1.62
N VAL A 364 -12.33 19.57 2.38
CA VAL A 364 -11.99 18.37 3.15
C VAL A 364 -11.39 18.77 4.49
N ASP A 365 -11.76 18.05 5.54
CA ASP A 365 -10.91 17.98 6.72
C ASP A 365 -10.02 16.75 6.61
N SER A 366 -8.89 16.75 7.29
CA SER A 366 -8.04 15.57 7.40
C SER A 366 -7.42 15.46 8.79
N TRP A 367 -6.97 14.25 9.11
CA TRP A 367 -6.16 14.00 10.29
C TRP A 367 -4.86 13.35 9.86
N LEU A 368 -3.74 13.91 10.31
CA LEU A 368 -2.47 13.21 10.32
C LEU A 368 -2.39 12.43 11.63
N MET A 369 -2.20 11.12 11.53
CA MET A 369 -2.14 10.20 12.65
C MET A 369 -0.73 9.60 12.74
N ILE A 370 -0.22 9.48 13.96
CA ILE A 370 1.02 8.76 14.30
C ILE A 370 0.65 7.80 15.42
N ILE A 371 0.84 6.50 15.19
CA ILE A 371 0.41 5.44 16.12
C ILE A 371 1.51 4.41 16.27
N ASP A 372 1.48 3.65 17.36
CA ASP A 372 2.31 2.45 17.49
C ASP A 372 1.80 1.34 16.55
N GLY A 373 2.63 0.87 15.63
CA GLY A 373 2.23 -0.14 14.64
C GLY A 373 1.97 -1.53 15.23
N GLN A 374 2.52 -1.85 16.39
CA GLN A 374 2.37 -3.17 17.00
C GLN A 374 1.07 -3.29 17.79
N THR A 375 0.64 -2.20 18.43
CA THR A 375 -0.49 -2.15 19.38
C THR A 375 -1.67 -1.34 18.87
N GLY A 376 -1.46 -0.43 17.93
CA GLY A 376 -2.44 0.58 17.50
C GLY A 376 -2.70 1.66 18.55
N GLY A 377 -1.89 1.72 19.61
CA GLY A 377 -2.03 2.68 20.70
C GLY A 377 -1.35 4.02 20.40
N ALA A 378 -1.23 4.84 21.45
CA ALA A 378 -0.50 6.10 21.39
C ALA A 378 0.96 5.89 20.93
N PRO A 379 1.52 6.82 20.14
CA PRO A 379 2.92 6.76 19.75
C PRO A 379 3.83 6.92 20.97
N GLY A 380 5.00 6.27 20.97
CA GLY A 380 5.95 6.36 22.07
C GLY A 380 5.55 5.57 23.33
N THR A 381 4.39 4.89 23.38
CA THR A 381 4.22 3.81 24.36
C THR A 381 5.05 2.61 23.94
N PHE A 382 6.35 2.67 24.21
CA PHE A 382 7.22 1.50 24.32
C PHE A 382 6.78 0.67 25.53
N ALA A 383 5.64 0.01 25.40
CA ALA A 383 5.24 -1.04 26.32
C ALA A 383 5.10 -2.31 25.50
N ALA A 384 6.15 -3.14 25.64
CA ALA A 384 6.31 -4.54 25.26
C ALA A 384 7.18 -4.84 24.02
N GLY A 385 8.50 -5.08 24.24
CA GLY A 385 9.25 -6.02 23.41
C GLY A 385 10.73 -5.73 23.11
N ILE A 386 11.32 -4.66 23.64
CA ILE A 386 12.77 -4.40 23.53
C ILE A 386 13.32 -4.27 24.94
N ASP A 387 14.30 -5.11 25.22
CA ASP A 387 15.20 -5.05 26.37
C ASP A 387 16.20 -3.92 26.12
N ASP A 388 15.82 -2.67 26.47
CA ASP A 388 16.61 -1.47 26.15
C ASP A 388 17.79 -1.28 27.09
N ASN A 389 17.75 -1.98 28.22
CA ASN A 389 18.78 -1.98 29.25
C ASN A 389 19.73 -3.21 29.14
N GLY A 390 19.40 -4.19 28.29
CA GLY A 390 20.21 -5.38 28.00
C GLY A 390 20.16 -6.48 29.08
N ASP A 391 19.13 -6.52 29.93
CA ASP A 391 18.98 -7.46 31.05
C ASP A 391 18.25 -8.77 30.72
N GLY A 392 17.73 -8.90 29.51
CA GLY A 392 17.04 -10.08 28.99
C GLY A 392 15.57 -10.20 29.41
N PHE A 393 14.99 -9.21 30.08
CA PHE A 393 13.59 -9.18 30.50
C PHE A 393 12.87 -7.95 29.94
N ASN A 394 11.66 -8.16 29.42
CA ASN A 394 10.78 -7.07 28.99
C ASN A 394 9.92 -6.65 30.20
N ASP A 395 10.38 -5.63 30.92
CA ASP A 395 9.77 -5.23 32.19
C ASP A 395 9.61 -3.71 32.36
N ARG A 396 9.45 -3.23 33.60
CA ARG A 396 9.16 -1.82 33.90
C ARG A 396 10.43 -0.95 34.00
N THR A 397 11.60 -1.54 33.77
CA THR A 397 12.89 -0.85 33.84
C THR A 397 13.40 -0.39 32.47
N ASP A 398 12.72 -0.75 31.39
CA ASP A 398 12.89 -0.19 30.04
C ASP A 398 12.31 1.25 30.01
N THR A 399 13.12 2.26 29.66
CA THR A 399 12.82 3.69 29.94
C THR A 399 12.86 4.64 28.75
N ALA A 400 12.91 4.15 27.51
CA ALA A 400 12.91 5.01 26.32
C ALA A 400 11.80 6.09 26.36
N LEU A 401 12.25 7.34 26.40
CA LEU A 401 11.46 8.55 26.68
C LEU A 401 10.34 8.75 25.65
N LEU A 402 9.11 8.93 26.16
CA LEU A 402 7.95 9.44 25.42
C LEU A 402 8.28 10.80 24.80
N SER A 403 8.74 10.86 23.56
CA SER A 403 8.78 12.12 22.79
C SER A 403 7.40 12.36 22.17
N ALA A 404 6.83 13.55 22.33
CA ALA A 404 5.58 13.90 21.66
C ALA A 404 5.72 13.75 20.14
N GLY A 405 4.66 13.28 19.46
CA GLY A 405 4.65 13.15 18.00
C GLY A 405 4.37 14.46 17.26
N PHE A 406 3.89 15.49 17.97
CA PHE A 406 3.46 16.76 17.41
C PHE A 406 3.88 17.92 18.32
N ASP A 407 4.17 19.07 17.70
CA ASP A 407 4.14 20.38 18.37
C ASP A 407 2.66 20.72 18.64
N THR A 408 2.30 20.60 19.91
CA THR A 408 0.95 20.77 20.46
C THR A 408 0.77 22.11 21.18
N ASN A 409 1.86 22.75 21.61
CA ASN A 409 1.84 24.03 22.29
C ASN A 409 2.06 25.23 21.33
N GLY A 410 2.49 24.98 20.09
CA GLY A 410 2.73 25.97 19.05
C GLY A 410 4.03 26.76 19.21
N ASP A 411 5.00 26.26 19.98
CA ASP A 411 6.29 26.92 20.21
C ASP A 411 7.33 26.67 19.11
N GLY A 412 6.98 25.84 18.12
CA GLY A 412 7.83 25.49 16.97
C GLY A 412 8.86 24.40 17.30
N GLN A 413 8.79 23.79 18.48
CA GLN A 413 9.62 22.69 18.92
C GLN A 413 8.75 21.50 19.30
N ILE A 414 9.30 20.30 19.12
CA ILE A 414 8.70 19.07 19.65
C ILE A 414 9.53 18.69 20.87
N ASN A 415 8.96 18.83 22.07
CA ASN A 415 9.69 18.64 23.32
C ASN A 415 8.79 18.06 24.43
N THR A 416 9.29 17.98 25.67
CA THR A 416 8.57 17.38 26.81
C THR A 416 7.40 18.23 27.32
N SER A 417 7.26 19.47 26.85
CA SER A 417 6.10 20.32 27.17
C SER A 417 4.91 20.06 26.25
N ASP A 418 5.10 19.26 25.20
CA ASP A 418 4.03 18.78 24.34
C ASP A 418 3.28 17.59 24.93
N ILE A 419 2.06 17.39 24.45
CA ILE A 419 1.21 16.28 24.86
C ILE A 419 1.78 14.99 24.25
N THR A 420 2.47 14.19 25.06
CA THR A 420 3.11 12.94 24.64
C THR A 420 2.13 11.89 24.12
N ALA A 421 0.89 11.88 24.61
CA ALA A 421 -0.17 11.00 24.12
C ALA A 421 -0.83 11.47 22.82
N ALA A 422 -0.42 12.62 22.25
CA ALA A 422 -0.97 13.13 21.01
C ALA A 422 -0.62 12.18 19.86
N ALA A 423 -1.66 11.59 19.29
CA ALA A 423 -1.59 10.61 18.21
C ALA A 423 -2.17 11.15 16.90
N GLY A 424 -2.80 12.34 16.91
CA GLY A 424 -3.21 12.96 15.67
C GLY A 424 -3.44 14.46 15.73
N LYS A 425 -3.30 15.11 14.58
CA LYS A 425 -3.47 16.55 14.36
C LYS A 425 -4.40 16.82 13.19
N LYS A 426 -5.38 17.71 13.39
CA LYS A 426 -6.36 18.08 12.37
C LYS A 426 -5.76 19.08 11.37
N PHE A 427 -6.11 18.94 10.11
CA PHE A 427 -5.91 19.93 9.07
C PHE A 427 -7.24 20.21 8.36
N THR A 428 -7.40 21.44 7.86
CA THR A 428 -8.57 21.87 7.10
C THR A 428 -8.12 22.30 5.72
N ASP A 429 -8.90 21.90 4.70
CA ASP A 429 -8.66 22.12 3.27
C ASP A 429 -7.30 21.62 2.77
N ALA A 430 -6.74 20.64 3.48
CA ALA A 430 -5.48 20.00 3.13
C ALA A 430 -5.52 18.54 3.59
N ILE A 431 -4.86 17.67 2.84
CA ILE A 431 -4.59 16.29 3.24
C ILE A 431 -3.07 16.15 3.29
N PRO A 432 -2.45 16.20 4.48
CA PRO A 432 -1.04 15.93 4.60
C PRO A 432 -0.79 14.52 4.07
N THR A 433 0.16 14.38 3.15
CA THR A 433 0.49 13.08 2.58
C THR A 433 1.92 12.76 2.95
N PRO A 434 2.14 11.73 3.80
CA PRO A 434 3.49 11.27 4.06
C PRO A 434 4.03 10.65 2.77
N THR A 435 4.93 11.37 2.11
CA THR A 435 5.41 11.04 0.77
C THR A 435 6.84 10.51 0.87
N PRO A 436 7.14 9.38 0.20
CA PRO A 436 8.51 8.93 0.00
C PRO A 436 9.36 10.01 -0.66
N VAL A 437 10.46 10.44 -0.03
CA VAL A 437 11.56 11.07 -0.80
C VAL A 437 12.43 9.93 -1.29
N THR A 438 12.48 9.78 -2.61
CA THR A 438 13.09 8.65 -3.30
C THR A 438 14.61 8.66 -3.11
N LEU A 439 15.11 7.88 -2.16
CA LEU A 439 16.49 7.41 -2.16
C LEU A 439 16.50 5.87 -2.31
N PRO A 440 17.35 5.29 -3.18
CA PRO A 440 17.55 3.85 -3.23
C PRO A 440 18.17 3.36 -1.90
N GLY A 441 17.58 2.34 -1.26
CA GLY A 441 18.15 1.67 -0.06
C GLY A 441 17.65 2.16 1.30
N GLY A 442 16.56 2.94 1.35
CA GLY A 442 16.12 3.67 2.56
C GLY A 442 16.36 5.16 2.39
N GLY A 443 15.56 6.00 3.05
CA GLY A 443 15.62 7.44 2.83
C GLY A 443 14.89 8.25 3.89
N ILE A 444 14.66 9.51 3.57
CA ILE A 444 13.80 10.43 4.34
C ILE A 444 12.41 10.36 3.69
N ALA A 445 11.33 10.29 4.45
CA ALA A 445 10.01 10.68 3.94
C ALA A 445 9.78 12.11 4.31
N GLU A 446 8.96 12.80 3.54
CA GLU A 446 8.49 14.11 3.91
C GLU A 446 6.98 14.07 4.05
N ILE A 447 6.45 14.58 5.16
CA ILE A 447 5.05 14.98 5.21
C ILE A 447 5.00 16.35 4.54
N ILE A 448 4.36 16.39 3.38
CA ILE A 448 4.15 17.65 2.67
C ILE A 448 2.93 18.32 3.31
N LEU A 449 3.16 19.50 3.88
CA LEU A 449 2.14 20.37 4.45
C LEU A 449 1.99 21.62 3.57
N PRO A 450 0.82 22.30 3.59
CA PRO A 450 0.66 23.59 2.90
C PRO A 450 1.68 24.66 3.32
N GLN A 451 2.23 24.56 4.54
CA GLN A 451 3.11 25.56 5.15
C GLN A 451 4.58 25.09 5.27
N GLY A 452 4.92 23.89 4.80
CA GLY A 452 6.27 23.36 4.95
C GLY A 452 6.39 21.85 4.74
N ARG A 453 7.53 21.29 5.13
CA ARG A 453 7.83 19.87 5.03
C ARG A 453 8.28 19.36 6.39
N ILE A 454 7.72 18.24 6.83
CA ILE A 454 8.23 17.52 8.01
C ILE A 454 9.05 16.34 7.51
N ALA A 455 10.36 16.37 7.72
CA ALA A 455 11.21 15.22 7.44
C ALA A 455 10.95 14.10 8.46
N ILE A 456 10.72 12.90 7.94
CA ILE A 456 10.65 11.63 8.65
C ILE A 456 11.98 10.92 8.32
N PRO A 457 13.00 11.02 9.19
CA PRO A 457 14.20 10.21 9.04
C PRO A 457 13.87 8.72 9.16
N ASP A 458 14.72 7.86 8.60
CA ASP A 458 14.60 6.40 8.65
C ASP A 458 13.30 5.85 8.04
N TYR A 459 12.91 6.47 6.92
CA TYR A 459 11.72 6.16 6.19
C TYR A 459 11.87 4.96 5.25
N GLN A 460 10.79 4.18 5.16
CA GLN A 460 10.78 2.84 4.59
C GLN A 460 9.60 2.68 3.63
N TRP A 461 9.89 2.46 2.33
CA TRP A 461 8.86 2.50 1.28
C TRP A 461 8.93 1.41 0.23
N ARG A 462 10.02 0.64 0.20
CA ARG A 462 10.22 -0.47 -0.73
C ARG A 462 10.20 -1.80 0.01
N ARG A 463 10.10 -2.87 -0.79
CA ARG A 463 10.41 -4.25 -0.42
C ARG A 463 11.61 -4.29 0.53
N ARG A 464 11.51 -5.09 1.58
CA ARG A 464 12.60 -5.34 2.53
C ARG A 464 13.21 -6.71 2.29
N SER A 465 14.54 -6.77 2.29
CA SER A 465 15.29 -7.95 2.75
C SER A 465 15.68 -7.75 4.23
N TRP A 466 16.03 -8.82 4.94
CA TRP A 466 16.37 -8.78 6.37
C TRP A 466 17.49 -7.78 6.74
N ARG A 467 18.46 -7.55 5.85
CA ARG A 467 19.61 -6.65 6.12
C ARG A 467 19.20 -5.19 6.31
N GLU A 468 18.23 -4.71 5.55
CA GLU A 468 17.78 -3.31 5.61
C GLU A 468 16.98 -3.02 6.88
N LEU A 469 16.40 -4.04 7.51
CA LEU A 469 15.59 -3.92 8.73
C LEU A 469 16.42 -3.88 10.02
N ASN A 470 17.67 -4.35 9.98
CA ASN A 470 18.52 -4.55 11.15
C ASN A 470 19.87 -3.81 11.09
N SER A 471 20.19 -3.07 10.02
CA SER A 471 21.47 -2.33 9.93
C SER A 471 21.50 -0.99 10.67
N ASP A 472 20.45 -0.67 11.44
CA ASP A 472 20.39 0.50 12.32
C ASP A 472 20.77 0.14 13.79
N GLU A 473 21.42 -1.01 14.01
CA GLU A 473 22.11 -1.33 15.28
C GLU A 473 23.50 -0.69 15.35
#